data_AF-A0A382XYB2-F1
#
_entry.id   AF-A0A382XYB2-F1
#
_cell.length_a   1.000
_cell.length_b   1.000
_cell.length_c   1.000
_cell.angle_alpha   90.00
_cell.angle_beta   90.00
_cell.angle_gamma   90.00
#
_symmetry.space_group_name_H-M   'P 1'
#
loop_
_entity.id
_entity.type
_entity.pdbx_description
1 polymer ?
#
loop_
_entity_poly.entity_id
_entity_poly.type
_entity_poly.pdbx_seq_one_letter_code
_entity_poly.pdbx_strand_id
1 'polypeptide(L)'
;MSDLKDIFQYHNNSKHGYYSFAPGPGYMDWDSQPDPFRKYEGAETVSLRQTPQKERPFFSEALKGSLFDSSQVNFDSISQLFYDSLAISAWKSYQGTKWALRVNPSSGNLHPTESYLISGPIMGLTNSPTISHYSPLSHSLEIRANFPNEVWTKMVKGLPADMIFIGLSSIYWREAWKYGLRAFRYCH
;
A
#
# COMPACT_ATOMS: atom_id res chain seq x y z
N MET A 1 0.98 2.53 32.36
CA MET A 1 1.97 1.48 32.69
C MET A 1 1.67 0.13 32.03
N SER A 2 0.41 -0.20 31.68
CA SER A 2 0.05 -1.43 30.95
C SER A 2 0.70 -1.51 29.56
N ASP A 3 0.60 -0.43 28.79
CA ASP A 3 0.94 -0.44 27.35
C ASP A 3 2.41 -0.81 27.07
N LEU A 4 3.34 -0.33 27.89
CA LEU A 4 4.77 -0.63 27.75
C LEU A 4 5.07 -2.11 28.06
N LYS A 5 4.37 -2.69 29.05
CA LYS A 5 4.49 -4.11 29.38
C LYS A 5 3.98 -4.96 28.21
N ASP A 6 2.86 -4.58 27.61
CA ASP A 6 2.26 -5.31 26.49
C ASP A 6 3.15 -5.25 25.24
N ILE A 7 3.79 -4.11 24.96
CA ILE A 7 4.78 -3.97 23.86
C ILE A 7 5.98 -4.89 24.10
N PHE A 8 6.57 -4.92 25.30
CA PHE A 8 7.69 -5.80 25.61
C PHE A 8 7.30 -7.27 25.57
N GLN A 9 6.11 -7.61 26.06
CA GLN A 9 5.59 -8.97 26.00
C GLN A 9 5.39 -9.41 24.55
N TYR A 10 4.74 -8.60 23.71
CA TYR A 10 4.63 -8.85 22.28
C TYR A 10 6.00 -9.03 21.64
N HIS A 11 6.94 -8.11 21.93
CA HIS A 11 8.28 -8.18 21.38
C HIS A 11 8.97 -9.51 21.72
N ASN A 12 8.96 -9.89 23.00
CA ASN A 12 9.60 -11.12 23.46
C ASN A 12 8.94 -12.38 22.89
N ASN A 13 7.62 -12.38 22.73
CA ASN A 13 6.88 -13.55 22.23
C ASN A 13 6.99 -13.70 20.70
N SER A 14 7.32 -12.64 19.97
CA SER A 14 7.33 -12.64 18.50
C SER A 14 8.72 -12.55 17.87
N LYS A 15 9.79 -12.39 18.65
CA LYS A 15 11.18 -12.39 18.15
C LYS A 15 11.69 -13.82 17.90
N HIS A 16 12.63 -13.96 16.99
CA HIS A 16 13.41 -15.20 16.91
C HIS A 16 14.39 -15.25 18.10
N GLY A 17 14.55 -16.45 18.67
CA GLY A 17 15.58 -16.74 19.64
C GLY A 17 16.83 -17.31 18.98
N TYR A 18 17.88 -17.51 19.78
CA TYR A 18 19.11 -18.16 19.31
C TYR A 18 18.89 -19.65 19.00
N TYR A 19 18.08 -20.34 19.82
CA TYR A 19 17.84 -21.78 19.73
C TYR A 19 16.56 -22.15 18.97
N SER A 20 15.67 -21.19 18.69
CA SER A 20 14.40 -21.45 18.02
C SER A 20 13.87 -20.21 17.30
N PHE A 21 13.13 -20.43 16.22
CA PHE A 21 12.39 -19.36 15.56
C PHE A 21 11.18 -18.92 16.39
N ALA A 22 10.67 -17.71 16.11
CA ALA A 22 9.42 -17.22 16.69
C ALA A 22 8.27 -18.21 16.41
N PRO A 23 7.31 -18.36 17.34
CA PRO A 23 6.16 -19.23 17.13
C PRO A 23 5.38 -18.85 15.87
N GLY A 24 5.10 -19.85 15.03
CA GLY A 24 4.24 -19.74 13.85
C GLY A 24 3.12 -20.79 13.87
N PRO A 25 2.29 -20.85 12.82
CA PRO A 25 1.13 -21.75 12.76
C PRO A 25 1.45 -23.26 12.75
N GLY A 26 2.73 -23.65 12.62
CA GLY A 26 3.18 -25.05 12.60
C GLY A 26 3.09 -25.72 11.23
N TYR A 27 1.99 -25.49 10.50
CA TYR A 27 1.81 -25.87 9.10
C TYR A 27 1.06 -24.76 8.34
N MET A 28 1.10 -24.78 7.00
CA MET A 28 0.32 -23.86 6.17
C MET A 28 -0.98 -24.53 5.73
N ASP A 29 -2.09 -23.93 6.10
CA ASP A 29 -3.42 -24.30 5.62
C ASP A 29 -3.67 -23.64 4.25
N TRP A 30 -3.36 -24.36 3.17
CA TRP A 30 -3.44 -23.83 1.81
C TRP A 30 -4.88 -23.53 1.37
N ASP A 31 -5.87 -24.19 1.96
CA ASP A 31 -7.29 -23.95 1.63
C ASP A 31 -7.77 -22.58 2.12
N SER A 32 -7.10 -22.01 3.13
CA SER A 32 -7.39 -20.68 3.68
C SER A 32 -6.40 -19.59 3.24
N GLN A 33 -5.56 -19.86 2.23
CA GLN A 33 -4.59 -18.88 1.73
C GLN A 33 -5.30 -17.58 1.29
N PRO A 34 -4.91 -16.41 1.83
CA PRO A 34 -5.57 -15.15 1.51
C PRO A 34 -5.23 -14.67 0.10
N ASP A 35 -6.22 -14.07 -0.57
CA ASP A 35 -6.01 -13.40 -1.84
C ASP A 35 -5.03 -12.21 -1.65
N PRO A 36 -3.91 -12.16 -2.40
CA PRO A 36 -2.96 -11.06 -2.34
C PRO A 36 -3.49 -9.76 -2.94
N PHE A 37 -4.70 -9.73 -3.52
CA PHE A 37 -5.34 -8.56 -4.11
C PHE A 37 -6.72 -8.35 -3.51
N ARG A 38 -6.94 -7.20 -2.87
CA ARG A 38 -8.29 -6.80 -2.49
C ARG A 38 -8.98 -6.23 -3.72
N LYS A 39 -10.27 -6.53 -3.84
CA LYS A 39 -11.17 -5.95 -4.82
C LYS A 39 -12.42 -5.48 -4.12
N TYR A 40 -13.02 -4.42 -4.63
CA TYR A 40 -14.31 -3.97 -4.15
C TYR A 40 -15.35 -4.16 -5.26
N GLU A 41 -16.16 -5.21 -5.12
CA GLU A 41 -17.20 -5.54 -6.08
C GLU A 41 -18.18 -4.37 -6.28
N GLY A 42 -18.45 -4.06 -7.54
CA GLY A 42 -19.33 -2.95 -7.93
C GLY A 42 -18.73 -1.54 -7.78
N ALA A 43 -17.47 -1.39 -7.36
CA ALA A 43 -16.83 -0.08 -7.27
C ALA A 43 -16.59 0.52 -8.66
N GLU A 44 -16.90 1.80 -8.82
CA GLU A 44 -16.44 2.57 -9.97
C GLU A 44 -14.90 2.55 -9.99
N THR A 45 -14.33 2.33 -11.17
CA THR A 45 -12.88 2.18 -11.33
C THR A 45 -12.34 3.16 -12.36
N VAL A 46 -11.23 3.82 -12.02
CA VAL A 46 -10.49 4.70 -12.93
C VAL A 46 -9.14 4.06 -13.20
N SER A 47 -8.91 3.65 -14.45
CA SER A 47 -7.64 3.07 -14.88
C SER A 47 -6.53 4.12 -14.85
N LEU A 48 -5.39 3.76 -14.26
CA LEU A 48 -4.20 4.59 -14.23
C LEU A 48 -3.30 4.29 -15.44
N ARG A 49 -2.46 5.26 -15.84
CA ARG A 49 -1.55 5.14 -16.98
C ARG A 49 -0.13 4.85 -16.52
N GLN A 50 0.46 3.81 -17.10
CA GLN A 50 1.89 3.60 -16.94
C GLN A 50 2.63 4.60 -17.82
N THR A 51 3.45 5.44 -17.19
CA THR A 51 4.34 6.37 -17.89
C THR A 51 5.74 5.74 -17.95
N PRO A 52 6.52 5.94 -19.03
CA PRO A 52 7.87 5.43 -19.11
C PRO A 52 8.73 5.89 -17.92
N GLN A 53 9.59 4.99 -17.44
CA GLN A 53 10.54 5.30 -16.37
C GLN A 53 11.41 6.49 -16.79
N LYS A 54 11.50 7.50 -15.92
CA LYS A 54 12.41 8.64 -16.12
C LYS A 54 13.85 8.24 -15.80
N GLU A 55 14.82 8.81 -16.51
CA GLU A 55 16.25 8.61 -16.23
C GLU A 55 16.72 9.22 -14.89
N ARG A 56 15.90 10.13 -14.34
CA ARG A 56 16.17 10.88 -13.12
C ARG A 56 14.87 11.14 -12.33
N PRO A 57 14.95 11.36 -11.01
CA PRO A 57 16.16 11.33 -10.19
C PRO A 57 16.65 9.90 -9.91
N PHE A 58 17.95 9.73 -9.70
CA PHE A 58 18.46 8.54 -9.04
C PHE A 58 18.08 8.56 -7.55
N PHE A 59 18.03 7.38 -6.94
CA PHE A 59 17.69 7.23 -5.52
C PHE A 59 18.52 8.14 -4.61
N SER A 60 19.83 8.25 -4.84
CA SER A 60 20.74 9.09 -4.05
C SER A 60 20.48 10.59 -4.20
N GLU A 61 19.91 11.03 -5.32
CA GLU A 61 19.58 12.43 -5.56
C GLU A 61 18.20 12.78 -5.00
N ALA A 62 17.23 11.84 -5.06
CA ALA A 62 15.91 12.00 -4.48
C ALA A 62 15.95 12.24 -2.95
N LEU A 63 16.92 11.65 -2.26
CA LEU A 63 17.12 11.85 -0.82
C LEU A 63 17.68 13.23 -0.44
N LYS A 64 18.20 14.01 -1.42
CA LYS A 64 18.84 15.31 -1.15
C LYS A 64 17.86 16.49 -1.17
N GLY A 65 16.57 16.26 -1.39
CA GLY A 65 15.45 17.19 -1.16
C GLY A 65 15.37 18.44 -2.03
N SER A 66 16.50 19.03 -2.45
CA SER A 66 16.57 20.35 -3.09
C SER A 66 17.05 20.31 -4.55
N LEU A 67 17.27 19.12 -5.12
CA LEU A 67 17.85 19.00 -6.46
C LEU A 67 16.81 19.02 -7.59
N PHE A 68 15.53 18.77 -7.28
CA PHE A 68 14.47 18.69 -8.26
C PHE A 68 13.18 19.31 -7.73
N ASP A 69 12.46 19.99 -8.60
CA ASP A 69 11.12 20.48 -8.30
C ASP A 69 10.15 19.30 -8.16
N SER A 70 9.28 19.36 -7.15
CA SER A 70 8.18 18.42 -7.01
C SER A 70 7.23 18.56 -8.19
N SER A 71 6.78 17.42 -8.75
CA SER A 71 5.73 17.43 -9.77
C SER A 71 4.42 17.95 -9.19
N GLN A 72 3.67 18.73 -9.98
CA GLN A 72 2.31 19.13 -9.62
C GLN A 72 1.41 17.91 -9.46
N VAL A 73 0.42 17.99 -8.58
CA VAL A 73 -0.59 16.95 -8.42
C VAL A 73 -1.54 16.98 -9.62
N ASN A 74 -1.52 15.91 -10.41
CA ASN A 74 -2.41 15.69 -11.55
C ASN A 74 -2.55 14.18 -11.80
N PHE A 75 -3.35 13.81 -12.80
CA PHE A 75 -3.55 12.40 -13.15
C PHE A 75 -2.23 11.64 -13.32
N ASP A 76 -1.28 12.17 -14.09
CA ASP A 76 -0.06 11.45 -14.46
C ASP A 76 0.91 11.33 -13.28
N SER A 77 1.03 12.35 -12.43
CA SER A 77 1.88 12.28 -11.23
C SER A 77 1.31 11.33 -10.17
N ILE A 78 -0.02 11.28 -9.99
CA ILE A 78 -0.68 10.29 -9.13
C ILE A 78 -0.48 8.88 -9.67
N SER A 79 -0.70 8.71 -10.97
CA SER A 79 -0.51 7.43 -11.66
C SER A 79 0.91 6.89 -11.48
N GLN A 80 1.92 7.75 -11.72
CA GLN A 80 3.33 7.43 -11.52
C GLN A 80 3.64 7.12 -10.05
N LEU A 81 3.13 7.91 -9.10
CA LEU A 81 3.35 7.70 -7.67
C LEU A 81 2.93 6.29 -7.25
N PHE A 82 1.73 5.85 -7.66
CA PHE A 82 1.26 4.50 -7.37
C PHE A 82 2.03 3.41 -8.13
N TYR A 83 2.43 3.69 -9.38
CA TYR A 83 3.24 2.77 -10.18
C TYR A 83 4.58 2.49 -9.51
N ASP A 84 5.31 3.53 -9.13
CA ASP A 84 6.65 3.41 -8.55
C ASP A 84 6.64 2.94 -7.10
N SER A 85 5.54 3.15 -6.37
CA SER A 85 5.49 2.86 -4.92
C SER A 85 4.81 1.55 -4.57
N LEU A 86 3.82 1.09 -5.35
CA LEU A 86 2.91 0.00 -4.93
C LEU A 86 2.48 -0.97 -6.05
N ALA A 87 2.83 -0.74 -7.32
CA ALA A 87 2.41 -1.62 -8.41
C ALA A 87 3.12 -2.97 -8.42
N ILE A 88 2.58 -3.87 -9.26
CA ILE A 88 3.25 -5.11 -9.65
C ILE A 88 4.47 -4.77 -10.49
N SER A 89 5.64 -5.26 -10.09
CA SER A 89 6.90 -5.10 -10.81
C SER A 89 7.19 -6.25 -11.77
N ALA A 90 6.74 -7.46 -11.43
CA ALA A 90 6.92 -8.64 -12.27
C ALA A 90 5.93 -9.76 -11.91
N TRP A 91 5.78 -10.72 -12.82
CA TRP A 91 5.13 -12.00 -12.53
C TRP A 91 6.18 -13.12 -12.62
N LYS A 92 6.26 -13.95 -11.58
CA LYS A 92 7.07 -15.16 -11.58
C LYS A 92 6.18 -16.38 -11.80
N SER A 93 6.72 -17.38 -12.47
CA SER A 93 6.07 -18.67 -12.68
C SER A 93 7.10 -19.79 -12.50
N TYR A 94 6.75 -20.81 -11.73
CA TYR A 94 7.58 -22.01 -11.53
C TYR A 94 6.70 -23.21 -11.21
N GLN A 95 6.95 -24.35 -11.88
CA GLN A 95 6.22 -25.61 -11.70
C GLN A 95 4.68 -25.46 -11.65
N GLY A 96 4.12 -24.62 -12.52
CA GLY A 96 2.66 -24.40 -12.60
C GLY A 96 2.11 -23.36 -11.64
N THR A 97 2.91 -22.87 -10.67
CA THR A 97 2.50 -21.82 -9.74
C THR A 97 2.95 -20.46 -10.26
N LYS A 98 2.04 -19.47 -10.29
CA LYS A 98 2.32 -18.09 -10.71
C LYS A 98 2.01 -17.11 -9.58
N TRP A 99 2.89 -16.15 -9.34
CA TRP A 99 2.70 -15.11 -8.32
C TRP A 99 3.26 -13.75 -8.78
N ALA A 100 2.64 -12.67 -8.28
CA ALA A 100 3.08 -11.31 -8.55
C ALA A 100 4.16 -10.90 -7.56
N LEU A 101 5.14 -10.13 -8.04
CA LEU A 101 6.04 -9.33 -7.22
C LEU A 101 5.59 -7.89 -7.29
N ARG A 102 5.69 -7.14 -6.18
CA ARG A 102 5.47 -5.70 -6.17
C ARG A 102 6.79 -4.94 -6.11
N VAL A 103 6.73 -3.65 -6.42
CA VAL A 103 7.87 -2.73 -6.29
C VAL A 103 8.35 -2.62 -4.83
N ASN A 104 7.43 -2.73 -3.86
CA ASN A 104 7.76 -2.76 -2.44
C ASN A 104 7.92 -4.21 -1.94
N PRO A 105 9.00 -4.54 -1.21
CA PRO A 105 9.20 -5.86 -0.64
C PRO A 105 8.19 -6.15 0.47
N SER A 106 7.86 -7.43 0.66
CA SER A 106 7.01 -7.92 1.75
C SER A 106 7.49 -9.30 2.17
N SER A 107 7.42 -9.59 3.48
CA SER A 107 7.74 -10.90 4.05
C SER A 107 6.93 -12.00 3.38
N GLY A 108 7.63 -12.98 2.82
CA GLY A 108 7.00 -14.10 2.15
C GLY A 108 6.19 -13.72 0.90
N ASN A 109 6.33 -12.49 0.40
CA ASN A 109 5.58 -11.95 -0.74
C ASN A 109 4.05 -11.96 -0.51
N LEU A 110 3.61 -11.63 0.71
CA LEU A 110 2.20 -11.70 1.13
C LEU A 110 1.45 -10.36 0.99
N HIS A 111 2.18 -9.25 0.91
CA HIS A 111 1.67 -7.89 0.64
C HIS A 111 0.43 -7.52 1.47
N PRO A 112 0.56 -7.35 2.81
CA PRO A 112 -0.56 -6.99 3.67
C PRO A 112 -1.07 -5.56 3.45
N THR A 113 -0.20 -4.68 2.93
CA THR A 113 -0.47 -3.25 2.81
C THR A 113 -1.38 -2.93 1.62
N GLU A 114 -2.52 -2.32 1.93
CA GLU A 114 -3.40 -1.65 0.97
C GLU A 114 -3.25 -0.14 1.07
N SER A 115 -3.50 0.57 -0.03
CA SER A 115 -3.33 2.01 -0.11
C SER A 115 -4.57 2.70 -0.65
N TYR A 116 -4.82 3.91 -0.15
CA TYR A 116 -5.97 4.73 -0.51
C TYR A 116 -5.52 6.14 -0.84
N LEU A 117 -5.99 6.66 -1.97
CA LEU A 117 -5.92 8.08 -2.28
C LEU A 117 -7.11 8.78 -1.64
N ILE A 118 -6.85 9.83 -0.88
CA ILE A 118 -7.86 10.80 -0.44
C ILE A 118 -7.49 12.14 -1.04
N SER A 119 -8.33 12.64 -1.93
CA SER A 119 -8.06 13.88 -2.65
C SER A 119 -9.35 14.66 -2.90
N GLY A 120 -9.19 15.95 -3.20
CA GLY A 120 -10.20 16.73 -3.88
C GLY A 120 -10.38 16.27 -5.34
N PRO A 121 -11.17 17.02 -6.13
CA PRO A 121 -11.29 16.78 -7.57
C PRO A 121 -9.91 16.88 -8.25
N ILE A 122 -9.56 15.88 -9.04
CA ILE A 122 -8.37 15.88 -9.89
C ILE A 122 -8.82 15.55 -11.31
N MET A 123 -8.52 16.44 -12.26
CA MET A 123 -8.93 16.28 -13.66
C MET A 123 -8.49 14.91 -14.21
N GLY A 124 -9.45 14.18 -14.78
CA GLY A 124 -9.23 12.83 -15.32
C GLY A 124 -9.23 11.70 -14.28
N LEU A 125 -9.20 12.00 -12.98
CA LEU A 125 -9.38 11.03 -11.91
C LEU A 125 -10.78 11.12 -11.33
N THR A 126 -11.14 12.26 -10.74
CA THR A 126 -12.40 12.43 -10.03
C THR A 126 -12.93 13.87 -10.16
N ASN A 127 -14.25 14.02 -10.23
CA ASN A 127 -14.90 15.33 -10.31
C ASN A 127 -15.34 15.87 -8.94
N SER A 128 -15.20 15.07 -7.88
CA SER A 128 -15.55 15.40 -6.50
C SER A 128 -14.47 14.90 -5.54
N PRO A 129 -14.40 15.41 -4.31
CA PRO A 129 -13.54 14.83 -3.29
C PRO A 129 -13.88 13.36 -3.03
N THR A 130 -12.85 12.51 -2.99
CA THR A 130 -13.00 11.06 -2.98
C THR A 130 -12.03 10.36 -2.05
N ILE A 131 -12.45 9.20 -1.56
CA ILE A 131 -11.57 8.16 -1.04
C ILE A 131 -11.57 7.03 -2.07
N SER A 132 -10.39 6.65 -2.55
CA SER A 132 -10.23 5.64 -3.60
C SER A 132 -9.17 4.63 -3.21
N HIS A 133 -9.48 3.33 -3.30
CA HIS A 133 -8.52 2.25 -3.08
C HIS A 133 -7.65 2.05 -4.31
N TYR A 134 -6.33 1.91 -4.15
CA TYR A 134 -5.45 1.55 -5.26
C TYR A 134 -5.39 0.03 -5.45
N SER A 135 -5.84 -0.45 -6.61
CA SER A 135 -5.74 -1.85 -7.03
C SER A 135 -4.45 -2.07 -7.83
N PRO A 136 -3.44 -2.77 -7.28
CA PRO A 136 -2.19 -3.02 -7.99
C PRO A 136 -2.33 -4.07 -9.10
N LEU A 137 -3.36 -4.93 -9.05
CA LEU A 137 -3.59 -5.95 -10.08
C LEU A 137 -3.98 -5.32 -11.42
N SER A 138 -4.86 -4.32 -11.37
CA SER A 138 -5.36 -3.60 -12.55
C SER A 138 -4.65 -2.27 -12.80
N HIS A 139 -3.77 -1.84 -11.89
CA HIS A 139 -3.19 -0.49 -11.86
C HIS A 139 -4.30 0.56 -12.03
N SER A 140 -5.19 0.64 -11.03
CA SER A 140 -6.38 1.48 -11.09
C SER A 140 -6.79 1.98 -9.70
N LEU A 141 -7.64 3.00 -9.66
CA LEU A 141 -8.28 3.48 -8.44
C LEU A 141 -9.74 3.02 -8.41
N GLU A 142 -10.12 2.29 -7.38
CA GLU A 142 -11.51 1.90 -7.09
C GLU A 142 -12.14 2.94 -6.14
N ILE A 143 -13.14 3.69 -6.60
CA ILE A 143 -13.80 4.73 -5.81
C ILE A 143 -14.58 4.08 -4.66
N ARG A 144 -14.27 4.49 -3.42
CA ARG A 144 -14.88 3.94 -2.20
C ARG A 144 -15.93 4.85 -1.61
N ALA A 145 -15.70 6.16 -1.67
CA ALA A 145 -16.64 7.16 -1.20
C ALA A 145 -16.38 8.49 -1.90
N ASN A 146 -17.48 9.20 -2.19
CA ASN A 146 -17.45 10.63 -2.50
C ASN A 146 -17.88 11.40 -1.25
N PHE A 147 -17.35 12.61 -1.05
CA PHE A 147 -17.78 13.46 0.07
C PHE A 147 -17.88 14.94 -0.34
N PRO A 148 -18.64 15.76 0.41
CA PRO A 148 -18.89 17.15 0.05
C PRO A 148 -17.62 17.99 0.00
N ASN A 149 -17.60 18.98 -0.91
CA ASN A 149 -16.52 19.95 -1.00
C ASN A 149 -16.28 20.69 0.32
N GLU A 150 -17.32 20.97 1.12
CA GLU A 150 -17.11 21.65 2.41
C GLU A 150 -16.27 20.81 3.39
N VAL A 151 -16.40 19.48 3.34
CA VAL A 151 -15.58 18.57 4.16
C VAL A 151 -14.14 18.62 3.68
N TRP A 152 -13.91 18.54 2.36
CA TRP A 152 -12.57 18.66 1.78
C TRP A 152 -11.91 19.99 2.15
N THR A 153 -12.59 21.12 1.93
CA THR A 153 -12.08 22.46 2.26
C THR A 153 -11.72 22.58 3.74
N LYS A 154 -12.49 21.95 4.65
CA LYS A 154 -12.13 21.90 6.07
C LYS A 154 -10.89 21.05 6.32
N MET A 155 -10.75 19.89 5.67
CA MET A 155 -9.60 19.00 5.81
C MET A 155 -8.28 19.65 5.36
N VAL A 156 -8.30 20.42 4.25
CA VAL A 156 -7.10 21.05 3.71
C VAL A 156 -6.85 22.47 4.21
N LYS A 157 -7.68 22.99 5.12
CA LYS A 157 -7.53 24.35 5.63
C LYS A 157 -6.17 24.54 6.31
N GLY A 158 -5.36 25.46 5.76
CA GLY A 158 -4.01 25.75 6.27
C GLY A 158 -2.92 24.85 5.70
N LEU A 159 -3.25 23.93 4.78
CA LEU A 159 -2.30 23.13 4.02
C LEU A 159 -2.07 23.74 2.62
N PRO A 160 -1.01 23.32 1.91
CA PRO A 160 -0.78 23.72 0.51
C PRO A 160 -1.97 23.37 -0.41
N ALA A 161 -2.14 24.13 -1.50
CA ALA A 161 -3.29 23.99 -2.39
C ALA A 161 -3.39 22.60 -3.06
N ASP A 162 -2.24 22.00 -3.42
CA ASP A 162 -2.16 20.71 -4.12
C ASP A 162 -2.06 19.51 -3.15
N MET A 163 -2.68 19.62 -1.97
CA MET A 163 -2.59 18.56 -0.95
C MET A 163 -3.41 17.33 -1.35
N ILE A 164 -2.80 16.15 -1.17
CA ILE A 164 -3.47 14.85 -1.18
C ILE A 164 -3.08 14.09 0.09
N PHE A 165 -3.86 13.07 0.44
CA PHE A 165 -3.49 12.13 1.49
C PHE A 165 -3.40 10.72 0.92
N ILE A 166 -2.36 10.00 1.35
CA ILE A 166 -2.22 8.57 1.09
C ILE A 166 -2.47 7.85 2.41
N GLY A 167 -3.56 7.09 2.48
CA GLY A 167 -3.87 6.23 3.61
C GLY A 167 -3.30 4.84 3.37
N LEU A 168 -2.53 4.32 4.33
CA LEU A 168 -2.05 2.93 4.31
C LEU A 168 -2.79 2.12 5.37
N SER A 169 -3.18 0.91 5.02
CA SER A 169 -3.80 -0.04 5.94
C SER A 169 -3.21 -1.43 5.75
N SER A 170 -3.31 -2.30 6.75
CA SER A 170 -2.78 -3.66 6.68
C SER A 170 -3.88 -4.70 6.88
N ILE A 171 -3.95 -5.67 5.98
CA ILE A 171 -4.78 -6.87 6.13
C ILE A 171 -3.96 -7.91 6.89
N TYR A 172 -4.06 -7.91 8.22
CA TYR A 172 -3.25 -8.77 9.08
C TYR A 172 -3.34 -10.26 8.74
N TRP A 173 -4.50 -10.72 8.24
CA TRP A 173 -4.68 -12.12 7.84
C TRP A 173 -3.66 -12.58 6.79
N ARG A 174 -3.26 -11.70 5.85
CA ARG A 174 -2.26 -12.02 4.82
C ARG A 174 -0.94 -12.50 5.41
N GLU A 175 -0.45 -11.83 6.45
CA GLU A 175 0.79 -12.22 7.13
C GLU A 175 0.54 -13.29 8.20
N ALA A 176 -0.57 -13.22 8.93
CA ALA A 176 -0.88 -14.15 10.04
C ALA A 176 -1.07 -15.58 9.56
N TRP A 177 -1.61 -15.77 8.36
CA TRP A 177 -1.75 -17.07 7.71
C TRP A 177 -0.41 -17.84 7.65
N LYS A 178 0.71 -17.15 7.45
CA LYS A 178 2.05 -17.76 7.41
C LYS A 178 2.87 -17.58 8.69
N TYR A 179 2.77 -16.42 9.33
CA TYR A 179 3.69 -15.99 10.38
C TYR A 179 3.05 -15.90 11.77
N GLY A 180 1.75 -16.20 11.90
CA GLY A 180 1.04 -16.20 13.18
C GLY A 180 1.23 -14.91 13.96
N LEU A 181 1.67 -15.02 15.21
CA LEU A 181 1.89 -13.88 16.12
C LEU A 181 2.86 -12.82 15.56
N ARG A 182 3.81 -13.24 14.73
CA ARG A 182 4.81 -12.34 14.16
C ARG A 182 4.25 -11.42 13.07
N ALA A 183 3.07 -11.72 12.53
CA ALA A 183 2.43 -10.94 11.46
C ALA A 183 2.35 -9.44 11.74
N PHE A 184 2.11 -9.05 12.99
CA PHE A 184 2.02 -7.64 13.35
C PHE A 184 3.37 -6.90 13.15
N ARG A 185 4.53 -7.54 13.35
CA ARG A 185 5.85 -6.96 12.99
C ARG A 185 6.10 -6.84 11.49
N TYR A 186 5.36 -7.59 10.68
CA TYR A 186 5.52 -7.58 9.23
C TYR A 186 4.54 -6.64 8.53
N CYS A 187 3.48 -6.25 9.24
CA CYS A 187 2.50 -5.27 8.76
C CYS A 187 2.89 -3.81 9.03
N HIS A 188 3.94 -3.56 9.83
CA HIS A 188 4.39 -2.25 10.34
C HIS A 188 5.91 -2.19 10.37
#